data_AF-A0A5C4LRQ6-F1
#
_entry.id   AF-A0A5C4LRQ6-F1
#
_cell.length_a   1.000
_cell.length_b   1.000
_cell.length_c   1.000
_cell.angle_alpha   90.00
_cell.angle_beta   90.00
_cell.angle_gamma   90.00
#
_symmetry.space_group_name_H-M   'P 1'
#
loop_
_entity.id
_entity.type
_entity.pdbx_description
1 polymer ?
#
loop_
_entity_poly.entity_id
_entity_poly.type
_entity_poly.pdbx_seq_one_letter_code
_entity_poly.pdbx_strand_id
1 'polypeptide(L)'
;MRTRKTMAVLALALVLAGCGSEAGPTPKGGGEVATDPAALATKLRVYTADTCFTAPEQQAPKGCAKYVTELGGTVGMVRQQVSAKHPNLNALADALDKNVAAYRAAQCDAVEAPGNPCSATLRAIADSVRDIKQVIDTQIANG
;
A
#
# COMPACT_ATOMS: atom_id res chain seq x y z
N MET A 1 -10.72 5.83 74.16
CA MET A 1 -11.95 5.56 73.36
C MET A 1 -11.52 5.30 71.92
N ARG A 2 -11.60 4.03 71.48
CA ARG A 2 -12.56 3.54 70.48
C ARG A 2 -12.12 3.85 69.03
N THR A 3 -11.47 2.88 68.36
CA THR A 3 -12.06 1.96 67.34
C THR A 3 -12.16 2.61 65.95
N ARG A 4 -11.83 2.03 64.79
CA ARG A 4 -11.73 0.66 64.23
C ARG A 4 -10.93 0.81 62.90
N LYS A 5 -9.94 -0.03 62.60
CA LYS A 5 -9.98 -1.24 61.76
C LYS A 5 -10.37 -1.03 60.28
N THR A 6 -9.55 -1.66 59.41
CA THR A 6 -9.77 -2.12 58.02
C THR A 6 -9.83 -1.03 56.93
N MET A 7 -9.08 -1.12 55.83
CA MET A 7 -9.15 -2.23 54.88
C MET A 7 -7.81 -2.62 54.25
N ALA A 8 -7.60 -3.94 54.21
CA ALA A 8 -6.62 -4.62 53.39
C ALA A 8 -6.94 -4.41 51.91
N VAL A 9 -5.95 -3.99 51.12
CA VAL A 9 -6.03 -4.03 49.66
C VAL A 9 -5.87 -5.48 49.25
N LEU A 10 -6.99 -6.14 48.92
CA LEU A 10 -7.01 -7.44 48.29
C LEU A 10 -6.32 -7.33 46.92
N ALA A 11 -5.18 -8.01 46.78
CA ALA A 11 -4.62 -8.36 45.49
C ALA A 11 -5.57 -9.37 44.82
N LEU A 12 -6.44 -8.90 43.94
CA LEU A 12 -7.18 -9.77 43.02
C LEU A 12 -6.27 -10.12 41.84
N ALA A 13 -5.62 -11.27 41.97
CA ALA A 13 -5.19 -12.05 40.81
C ALA A 13 -6.45 -12.54 40.07
N LEU A 14 -6.81 -11.85 38.99
CA LEU A 14 -7.84 -12.29 38.05
C LEU A 14 -7.16 -12.74 36.76
N VAL A 15 -6.84 -14.04 36.77
CA VAL A 15 -7.12 -15.03 35.73
C VAL A 15 -6.86 -14.58 34.29
N LEU A 16 -5.79 -15.14 33.72
CA LEU A 16 -5.62 -15.32 32.29
C LEU A 16 -6.80 -16.15 31.73
N ALA A 17 -7.85 -15.47 31.25
CA ALA A 17 -8.81 -16.04 30.32
C ALA A 17 -8.42 -15.61 28.90
N GLY A 18 -7.27 -16.09 28.45
CA GLY A 18 -6.91 -16.13 27.03
C GLY A 18 -7.56 -17.34 26.35
N CYS A 19 -8.89 -17.42 26.39
CA CYS A 19 -9.67 -18.17 25.40
C CYS A 19 -9.83 -17.21 24.21
N GLY A 20 -9.31 -17.47 23.03
CA GLY A 20 -9.74 -18.59 22.22
C GLY A 20 -11.01 -18.19 21.47
N SER A 21 -10.82 -17.63 20.27
CA SER A 21 -11.81 -17.58 19.19
C SER A 21 -13.03 -16.64 19.34
N GLU A 22 -12.80 -15.34 19.51
CA GLU A 22 -13.77 -14.33 19.07
C GLU A 22 -13.46 -13.99 17.60
N ALA A 23 -13.99 -14.83 16.70
CA ALA A 23 -14.08 -14.46 15.29
C ALA A 23 -15.05 -13.27 15.20
N GLY A 24 -14.49 -12.06 15.29
CA GLY A 24 -15.18 -10.84 14.91
C GLY A 24 -15.79 -11.02 13.51
N PRO A 25 -16.86 -10.29 13.19
CA PRO A 25 -17.60 -10.49 11.95
C PRO A 25 -16.62 -10.54 10.78
N THR A 26 -16.52 -11.71 10.16
CA THR A 26 -15.72 -11.91 8.95
C THR A 26 -16.20 -10.86 7.96
N PRO A 27 -15.33 -9.96 7.46
CA PRO A 27 -15.74 -8.98 6.48
C PRO A 27 -16.35 -9.72 5.29
N LYS A 28 -17.68 -9.63 5.14
CA LYS A 28 -18.38 -10.04 3.92
C LYS A 28 -18.04 -9.02 2.86
N GLY A 29 -16.92 -9.20 2.18
CA GLY A 29 -16.52 -8.29 1.10
C GLY A 29 -15.02 -8.24 0.86
N GLY A 30 -14.39 -9.38 0.61
CA GLY A 30 -13.01 -9.42 0.07
C GLY A 30 -12.91 -9.96 -1.36
N GLY A 31 -13.99 -10.59 -1.86
CA GLY A 31 -13.95 -11.35 -3.11
C GLY A 31 -14.26 -10.56 -4.38
N GLU A 32 -15.12 -9.55 -4.31
CA GLU A 32 -15.67 -8.89 -5.52
C GLU A 32 -15.01 -7.54 -5.86
N VAL A 33 -14.42 -6.83 -4.88
CA VAL A 33 -13.80 -5.52 -5.14
C VAL A 33 -12.38 -5.65 -5.73
N ALA A 34 -11.72 -6.77 -5.45
CA ALA A 34 -10.35 -7.07 -5.89
C ALA A 34 -10.26 -7.44 -7.38
N THR A 35 -11.34 -7.96 -7.95
CA THR A 35 -11.41 -8.39 -9.36
C THR A 35 -11.95 -7.31 -10.29
N ASP A 36 -12.54 -6.23 -9.80
CA ASP A 36 -13.04 -5.14 -10.64
C ASP A 36 -11.90 -4.24 -11.16
N PRO A 37 -11.62 -4.21 -12.48
CA PRO A 37 -10.62 -3.32 -13.03
C PRO A 37 -10.96 -1.84 -12.83
N ALA A 38 -12.23 -1.47 -12.63
CA ALA A 38 -12.67 -0.08 -12.47
C ALA A 38 -12.25 0.51 -11.11
N ALA A 39 -12.24 -0.31 -10.06
CA ALA A 39 -11.71 0.06 -8.75
C ALA A 39 -10.20 0.39 -8.85
N LEU A 40 -9.43 -0.46 -9.53
CA LEU A 40 -8.01 -0.21 -9.76
C LEU A 40 -7.79 1.03 -10.66
N ALA A 41 -8.58 1.18 -11.73
CA ALA A 41 -8.50 2.34 -12.61
C ALA A 41 -8.73 3.68 -11.86
N THR A 42 -9.69 3.70 -10.94
CA THR A 42 -9.97 4.87 -10.09
C THR A 42 -8.77 5.19 -9.19
N LYS A 43 -8.18 4.18 -8.57
CA LYS A 43 -7.00 4.33 -7.72
C LYS A 43 -5.79 4.84 -8.51
N LEU A 44 -5.54 4.27 -9.70
CA LEU A 44 -4.47 4.72 -10.59
C LEU A 44 -4.68 6.16 -11.05
N ARG A 45 -5.92 6.60 -11.31
CA ARG A 45 -6.22 8.00 -11.65
C ARG A 45 -5.74 8.97 -10.56
N VAL A 46 -6.00 8.63 -9.30
CA VAL A 46 -5.52 9.43 -8.15
C VAL A 46 -3.99 9.46 -8.11
N TYR A 47 -3.33 8.32 -8.24
CA TYR A 47 -1.87 8.27 -8.24
C TYR A 47 -1.23 9.02 -9.40
N THR A 48 -1.85 9.03 -10.57
CA THR A 48 -1.35 9.77 -11.73
C THR A 48 -1.58 11.27 -11.65
N ALA A 49 -2.33 11.77 -10.67
CA ALA A 49 -2.49 13.19 -10.41
C ALA A 49 -1.47 13.72 -9.38
N ASP A 50 -0.75 12.83 -8.68
CA ASP A 50 0.23 13.20 -7.66
C ASP A 50 1.49 13.85 -8.29
N THR A 51 2.11 14.80 -7.59
CA THR A 51 3.34 15.46 -8.07
C THR A 51 4.54 14.51 -8.11
N CYS A 52 4.54 13.49 -7.25
CA CYS A 52 5.51 12.39 -7.28
C CYS A 52 5.35 11.49 -8.51
N PHE A 53 4.21 11.53 -9.20
CA PHE A 53 4.04 10.89 -10.50
C PHE A 53 4.33 11.84 -11.68
N THR A 54 3.82 13.07 -11.62
CA THR A 54 3.88 14.00 -12.76
C THR A 54 5.26 14.67 -12.92
N ALA A 55 5.99 14.87 -11.84
CA ALA A 55 7.32 15.47 -11.84
C ALA A 55 8.28 14.77 -10.85
N PRO A 56 8.48 13.44 -10.95
CA PRO A 56 9.20 12.63 -9.96
C PRO A 56 10.63 13.12 -9.70
N GLU A 57 11.33 13.56 -10.74
CA GLU A 57 12.72 14.00 -10.64
C GLU A 57 12.88 15.39 -9.99
N GLN A 58 11.80 16.17 -9.93
CA GLN A 58 11.77 17.49 -9.29
C GLN A 58 11.37 17.41 -7.82
N GLN A 59 10.84 16.26 -7.36
CA GLN A 59 10.42 16.09 -5.98
C GLN A 59 11.61 15.70 -5.09
N ALA A 60 11.61 16.23 -3.86
CA ALA A 60 12.42 15.68 -2.79
C ALA A 60 11.98 14.24 -2.51
N PRO A 61 12.87 13.23 -2.57
CA PRO A 61 12.48 11.84 -2.38
C PRO A 61 11.68 11.60 -1.10
N LYS A 62 12.14 12.13 0.04
CA LYS A 62 11.44 12.13 1.33
C LYS A 62 9.97 12.58 1.24
N GLY A 63 9.67 13.59 0.42
CA GLY A 63 8.31 14.08 0.22
C GLY A 63 7.37 13.07 -0.45
N CYS A 64 7.93 12.10 -1.19
CA CYS A 64 7.18 11.07 -1.91
C CYS A 64 7.00 9.76 -1.12
N ALA A 65 7.48 9.65 0.13
CA ALA A 65 7.44 8.41 0.90
C ALA A 65 6.03 7.84 1.08
N LYS A 66 5.03 8.70 1.29
CA LYS A 66 3.62 8.29 1.40
C LYS A 66 3.11 7.71 0.08
N TYR A 67 3.31 8.42 -1.03
CA TYR A 67 2.95 7.97 -2.38
C TYR A 67 3.54 6.59 -2.68
N VAL A 68 4.85 6.40 -2.45
CA VAL A 68 5.53 5.12 -2.68
C VAL A 68 4.96 4.01 -1.78
N THR A 69 4.60 4.31 -0.53
CA THR A 69 4.01 3.34 0.39
C THR A 69 2.64 2.86 -0.09
N GLU A 70 1.79 3.78 -0.53
CA GLU A 70 0.46 3.46 -1.03
C GLU A 70 0.51 2.64 -2.34
N LEU A 71 1.50 2.91 -3.20
CA LEU A 71 1.77 2.11 -4.39
C LEU A 71 2.21 0.68 -4.05
N GLY A 72 3.04 0.49 -3.03
CA GLY A 72 3.40 -0.84 -2.54
C GLY A 72 2.18 -1.66 -2.14
N GLY A 73 1.16 -1.03 -1.54
CA GLY A 73 -0.12 -1.66 -1.22
C GLY A 73 -1.03 -1.93 -2.42
N THR A 74 -0.67 -1.47 -3.63
CA THR A 74 -1.46 -1.61 -4.86
C THR A 74 -0.99 -2.78 -5.73
N VAL A 75 0.24 -3.25 -5.56
CA VAL A 75 0.82 -4.38 -6.33
C VAL A 75 -0.08 -5.62 -6.31
N GLY A 76 -0.64 -5.98 -5.15
CA GLY A 76 -1.56 -7.12 -5.02
C GLY A 76 -2.81 -6.99 -5.89
N MET A 77 -3.38 -5.79 -5.97
CA MET A 77 -4.54 -5.53 -6.84
C MET A 77 -4.17 -5.62 -8.32
N VAL A 78 -2.98 -5.18 -8.72
CA VAL A 78 -2.51 -5.34 -10.12
C VAL A 78 -2.39 -6.82 -10.49
N ARG A 79 -1.83 -7.65 -9.60
CA ARG A 79 -1.71 -9.10 -9.80
C ARG A 79 -3.07 -9.79 -9.92
N GLN A 80 -4.09 -9.30 -9.23
CA GLN A 80 -5.45 -9.83 -9.30
C GLN A 80 -6.15 -9.55 -10.65
N GLN A 81 -5.65 -8.59 -11.44
CA GLN A 81 -6.19 -8.23 -12.77
C GLN A 81 -5.56 -9.01 -13.92
N VAL A 82 -4.65 -9.94 -13.62
CA VAL A 82 -3.99 -10.78 -14.62
C VAL A 82 -5.03 -11.69 -15.26
N SER A 83 -5.06 -11.69 -16.59
CA SER A 83 -5.94 -12.55 -17.38
C SER A 83 -5.22 -13.05 -18.63
N ALA A 84 -5.81 -14.02 -19.33
CA ALA A 84 -5.24 -14.54 -20.58
C ALA A 84 -5.05 -13.46 -21.66
N LYS A 85 -5.86 -12.38 -21.64
CA LYS A 85 -5.72 -11.23 -22.56
C LYS A 85 -4.60 -10.27 -22.15
N HIS A 86 -4.20 -10.28 -20.88
CA HIS A 86 -3.22 -9.35 -20.31
C HIS A 86 -2.20 -10.07 -19.41
N PRO A 87 -1.44 -11.04 -19.95
CA PRO A 87 -0.48 -11.82 -19.16
C PRO A 87 0.68 -10.96 -18.64
N ASN A 88 0.94 -9.82 -19.29
CA ASN A 88 2.01 -8.90 -18.94
C ASN A 88 1.79 -8.14 -17.61
N LEU A 89 0.57 -8.15 -17.04
CA LEU A 89 0.29 -7.47 -15.77
C LEU A 89 1.12 -8.02 -14.60
N ASN A 90 1.47 -9.31 -14.60
CA ASN A 90 2.37 -9.86 -13.58
C ASN A 90 3.75 -9.21 -13.65
N ALA A 91 4.33 -9.13 -14.86
CA ALA A 91 5.64 -8.50 -15.05
C ALA A 91 5.62 -7.01 -14.68
N LEU A 92 4.53 -6.31 -14.98
CA LEU A 92 4.36 -4.91 -14.59
C LEU A 92 4.21 -4.73 -13.06
N ALA A 93 3.47 -5.64 -12.41
CA ALA A 93 3.36 -5.65 -10.95
C ALA A 93 4.72 -5.93 -10.29
N ASP A 94 5.50 -6.87 -10.83
CA ASP A 94 6.84 -7.19 -10.33
C ASP A 94 7.83 -6.02 -10.54
N ALA A 95 7.71 -5.30 -11.66
CA ALA A 95 8.51 -4.10 -11.90
C ALA A 95 8.19 -2.99 -10.87
N LEU A 96 6.90 -2.73 -10.60
CA LEU A 96 6.49 -1.77 -9.58
C LEU A 96 6.99 -2.17 -8.19
N ASP A 97 6.80 -3.44 -7.81
CA ASP A 97 7.24 -4.00 -6.53
C ASP A 97 8.75 -3.86 -6.34
N LYS A 98 9.53 -4.21 -7.37
CA LYS A 98 10.99 -4.03 -7.40
C LYS A 98 11.40 -2.58 -7.20
N ASN A 99 10.75 -1.64 -7.87
CA ASN A 99 11.11 -0.23 -7.79
C ASN A 99 10.73 0.38 -6.42
N VAL A 100 9.59 -0.01 -5.86
CA VAL A 100 9.21 0.33 -4.47
C VAL A 100 10.21 -0.25 -3.47
N ALA A 101 10.64 -1.50 -3.65
CA ALA A 101 11.66 -2.12 -2.82
C ALA A 101 13.01 -1.39 -2.93
N ALA A 102 13.42 -0.99 -4.14
CA ALA A 102 14.64 -0.22 -4.37
C ALA A 102 14.61 1.13 -3.65
N TYR A 103 13.48 1.84 -3.69
CA TYR A 103 13.30 3.09 -2.95
C TYR A 103 13.51 2.89 -1.44
N ARG A 104 12.92 1.84 -0.87
CA ARG A 104 13.04 1.52 0.56
C ARG A 104 14.44 1.07 0.95
N ALA A 105 15.06 0.20 0.15
CA ALA A 105 16.39 -0.34 0.40
C ALA A 105 17.47 0.76 0.39
N ALA A 106 17.30 1.77 -0.48
CA ALA A 106 18.18 2.93 -0.53
C ALA A 106 17.84 4.02 0.51
N GLN A 107 16.85 3.79 1.39
CA GLN A 107 16.38 4.75 2.39
C GLN A 107 16.06 6.13 1.79
N CYS A 108 15.41 6.11 0.62
CA CYS A 108 15.09 7.33 -0.11
C CYS A 108 14.11 8.26 0.64
N ASP A 109 13.41 7.74 1.65
CA ASP A 109 12.60 8.51 2.58
C ASP A 109 13.41 9.44 3.50
N ALA A 110 14.73 9.27 3.60
CA ALA A 110 15.63 10.17 4.32
C ALA A 110 16.26 11.25 3.42
N VAL A 111 16.08 11.17 2.09
CA VAL A 111 16.77 12.05 1.13
C VAL A 111 15.96 13.31 0.86
N GLU A 112 16.53 14.48 1.16
CA GLU A 112 15.81 15.76 1.15
C GLU A 112 15.91 16.54 -0.16
N ALA A 113 16.95 16.31 -0.97
CA ALA A 113 17.16 17.02 -2.23
C ALA A 113 16.83 16.13 -3.44
N PRO A 114 16.30 16.68 -4.55
CA PRO A 114 16.18 15.96 -5.82
C PRO A 114 17.55 15.78 -6.52
N GLY A 115 17.55 15.13 -7.69
CA GLY A 115 18.72 15.03 -8.59
C GLY A 115 19.72 13.93 -8.22
N ASN A 116 19.32 12.96 -7.40
CA ASN A 116 20.15 11.85 -6.96
C ASN A 116 19.54 10.49 -7.41
N PRO A 117 20.18 9.34 -7.12
CA PRO A 117 19.64 8.04 -7.53
C PRO A 117 18.20 7.77 -7.07
N CYS A 118 17.76 8.30 -5.93
CA CYS A 118 16.36 8.18 -5.48
C CYS A 118 15.38 8.93 -6.38
N SER A 119 15.78 10.03 -7.01
CA SER A 119 14.96 10.71 -8.03
C SER A 119 14.79 9.83 -9.28
N ALA A 120 15.83 9.11 -9.70
CA ALA A 120 15.73 8.12 -10.78
C ALA A 120 14.82 6.94 -10.38
N THR A 121 14.88 6.48 -9.13
CA THR A 121 13.97 5.46 -8.61
C THR A 121 12.52 5.93 -8.62
N LEU A 122 12.25 7.19 -8.21
CA LEU A 122 10.91 7.77 -8.31
C LEU A 122 10.40 7.83 -9.75
N ARG A 123 11.26 8.18 -10.72
CA ARG A 123 10.90 8.12 -12.14
C ARG A 123 10.54 6.70 -12.57
N ALA A 124 11.34 5.70 -12.19
CA ALA A 124 11.06 4.30 -12.53
C ALA A 124 9.73 3.79 -11.91
N ILE A 125 9.40 4.25 -10.70
CA ILE A 125 8.09 4.00 -10.07
C ILE A 125 6.98 4.64 -10.91
N ALA A 126 7.10 5.91 -11.27
CA ALA A 126 6.11 6.62 -12.08
C ALA A 126 5.90 5.96 -13.45
N ASP A 127 6.99 5.51 -14.10
CA ASP A 127 6.93 4.77 -15.36
C ASP A 127 6.17 3.44 -15.19
N SER A 128 6.45 2.69 -14.12
CA SER A 128 5.72 1.44 -13.82
C SER A 128 4.22 1.68 -13.62
N VAL A 129 3.85 2.75 -12.91
CA VAL A 129 2.45 3.14 -12.70
C VAL A 129 1.77 3.52 -14.02
N ARG A 130 2.49 4.22 -14.91
CA ARG A 130 1.98 4.60 -16.23
C ARG A 130 1.67 3.37 -17.09
N ASP A 131 2.59 2.42 -17.12
CA ASP A 131 2.44 1.18 -17.90
C ASP A 131 1.26 0.34 -17.39
N ILE A 132 1.15 0.18 -16.06
CA ILE A 132 0.01 -0.50 -15.43
C ILE A 132 -1.30 0.20 -15.81
N LYS A 133 -1.35 1.53 -15.66
CA LYS A 133 -2.56 2.31 -15.99
C LYS A 133 -2.98 2.12 -17.44
N GLN A 134 -2.05 2.15 -18.38
CA GLN A 134 -2.37 1.96 -19.80
C GLN A 134 -3.05 0.61 -20.05
N VAL A 135 -2.55 -0.47 -19.43
CA VAL A 135 -3.15 -1.80 -19.57
C VAL A 135 -4.53 -1.87 -18.93
N ILE A 136 -4.70 -1.33 -17.72
CA ILE A 136 -6.00 -1.33 -17.03
C ILE A 136 -7.04 -0.48 -17.75
N ASP A 137 -6.68 0.71 -18.24
CA ASP A 137 -7.59 1.54 -19.04
C ASP A 137 -8.00 0.80 -20.33
N THR A 138 -7.10 0.03 -20.94
CA THR A 138 -7.39 -0.81 -22.10
C THR A 138 -8.36 -1.95 -21.76
N GLN A 139 -8.25 -2.54 -20.57
CA GLN A 139 -9.23 -3.53 -20.08
C GLN A 139 -10.62 -2.93 -19.94
N ILE A 140 -10.72 -1.73 -19.39
CA ILE A 140 -12.00 -1.02 -19.23
C ILE A 140 -12.64 -0.68 -20.57
N ALA A 141 -11.84 -0.25 -21.54
CA ALA A 141 -12.35 0.14 -22.86
C ALA A 141 -12.82 -1.04 -23.72
N ASN A 142 -12.25 -2.23 -23.52
CA ASN A 142 -12.52 -3.43 -24.33
C ASN A 142 -13.29 -4.53 -23.56
N GLY A 143 -13.69 -4.25 -22.33
CA GLY A 143 -14.38 -5.16 -21.40
C GLY A 143 -15.87 -5.24 -21.64
#